data_AF-A0A974PXB9-F1
#
_entry.id   AF-A0A974PXB9-F1
#
_cell.length_a   1.000
_cell.length_b   1.000
_cell.length_c   1.000
_cell.angle_alpha   90.00
_cell.angle_beta   90.00
_cell.angle_gamma   90.00
#
_symmetry.space_group_name_H-M   'P 1'
#
loop_
_entity.id
_entity.type
_entity.pdbx_description
1 polymer ?
#
loop_
_entity_poly.entity_id
_entity_poly.type
_entity_poly.pdbx_seq_one_letter_code
_entity_poly.pdbx_strand_id
1 'polypeptide(L)' 'MPTNGLCAGVLSQLLIHDETGCRHSARHAIRLLDALCADDGVDGELRALCERASRRLEQRLEVQHACPA' A
#
# COMPACT_ATOMS: atom_id res chain seq x y z
N MET A 1 -12.54 5.57 -16.27
CA MET A 1 -12.56 5.07 -14.87
C MET A 1 -11.45 4.02 -14.68
N PRO A 2 -10.16 4.42 -14.62
CA PRO A 2 -9.03 3.51 -14.44
C PRO A 2 -8.69 3.19 -12.96
N THR A 3 -9.32 3.84 -11.98
CA THR A 3 -9.00 3.71 -10.55
C THR A 3 -9.44 2.38 -9.93
N ASN A 4 -10.50 1.73 -10.43
CA ASN A 4 -11.02 0.49 -9.85
C ASN A 4 -10.01 -0.67 -9.90
N GLY A 5 -9.20 -0.76 -10.98
CA GLY A 5 -8.18 -1.79 -11.11
C GLY A 5 -7.03 -1.61 -10.13
N LEU A 6 -6.60 -0.36 -9.92
CA LEU A 6 -5.56 -0.04 -8.94
C LEU A 6 -6.06 -0.27 -7.51
N CYS A 7 -7.29 0.15 -7.19
CA CYS A 7 -7.90 -0.11 -5.88
C CYS A 7 -8.00 -1.61 -5.58
N ALA A 8 -8.47 -2.42 -6.54
CA ALA A 8 -8.53 -3.86 -6.39
C ALA A 8 -7.13 -4.46 -6.15
N GLY A 9 -6.14 -4.01 -6.93
CA GLY A 9 -4.74 -4.43 -6.76
C GLY A 9 -4.17 -4.11 -5.38
N VAL A 10 -4.38 -2.89 -4.88
CA VAL A 10 -3.96 -2.49 -3.52
C VAL A 10 -4.59 -3.41 -2.49
N LEU A 11 -5.91 -3.60 -2.55
CA LEU A 11 -6.64 -4.42 -1.58
C LEU A 11 -6.15 -5.88 -1.61
N SER A 12 -5.94 -6.46 -2.79
CA SER A 12 -5.38 -7.82 -2.90
C SER A 12 -4.01 -7.93 -2.24
N GLN A 13 -3.11 -6.97 -2.48
CA GLN A 13 -1.78 -7.00 -1.88
C GLN A 13 -1.79 -6.77 -0.36
N LEU A 14 -2.72 -5.94 0.14
CA LEU A 14 -2.93 -5.74 1.57
C LEU A 14 -3.45 -7.02 2.24
N LEU A 15 -4.43 -7.69 1.64
CA LEU A 15 -4.99 -8.95 2.15
C LEU A 15 -3.92 -10.04 2.20
N ILE A 16 -3.18 -10.25 1.10
CA ILE A 16 -2.09 -11.24 1.06
C ILE A 16 -1.04 -10.91 2.14
N HIS A 17 -0.69 -9.63 2.32
CA HIS A 17 0.27 -9.26 3.37
C HIS A 17 -0.26 -9.56 4.77
N ASP A 18 -1.53 -9.28 5.04
CA ASP A 18 -2.16 -9.54 6.34
C ASP A 18 -2.26 -11.04 6.64
N GLU A 19 -2.61 -11.85 5.62
CA GLU A 19 -2.76 -13.31 5.75
C GLU A 19 -1.42 -14.04 5.87
N THR A 20 -0.37 -13.56 5.19
CA THR A 20 0.90 -14.31 5.05
C THR A 20 2.10 -13.66 5.71
N GLY A 21 2.00 -12.39 6.12
CA GLY A 21 3.15 -11.58 6.52
C GLY A 21 4.13 -11.27 5.38
N CYS A 22 3.78 -11.57 4.12
CA CYS A 22 4.71 -11.42 3.00
C CYS A 22 5.13 -9.97 2.78
N ARG A 23 6.42 -9.68 2.95
CA ARG A 23 6.98 -8.33 2.77
C ARG A 23 6.93 -7.84 1.32
N HIS A 24 7.03 -8.75 0.35
CA HIS A 24 6.94 -8.38 -1.07
C HIS A 24 5.53 -7.85 -1.39
N SER A 25 4.50 -8.47 -0.81
CA SER A 25 3.12 -8.01 -0.95
C SER A 25 2.93 -6.61 -0.37
N ALA A 26 3.48 -6.35 0.83
CA ALA A 26 3.46 -5.01 1.41
C ALA A 26 4.17 -3.95 0.54
N ARG A 27 5.36 -4.27 0.01
CA ARG A 27 6.07 -3.36 -0.92
C ARG A 27 5.28 -3.13 -2.20
N HIS A 28 4.61 -4.16 -2.70
CA HIS A 28 3.78 -4.01 -3.88
C HIS A 28 2.56 -3.12 -3.60
N ALA A 29 1.90 -3.29 -2.45
CA ALA A 29 0.81 -2.43 -1.99
C ALA A 29 1.26 -0.97 -1.90
N ILE A 30 2.43 -0.68 -1.32
CA ILE A 30 3.01 0.68 -1.26
C ILE A 30 3.11 1.29 -2.65
N ARG A 31 3.73 0.60 -3.61
CA ARG A 31 3.87 1.11 -5.00
C ARG A 31 2.52 1.41 -5.66
N LEU A 32 1.50 0.58 -5.39
CA LEU A 32 0.16 0.79 -5.94
C LEU A 32 -0.57 1.95 -5.26
N LEU A 33 -0.35 2.17 -3.95
CA LEU A 33 -0.84 3.34 -3.22
C LEU A 33 -0.21 4.63 -3.76
N ASP A 34 1.09 4.64 -4.02
CA ASP A 34 1.78 5.81 -4.60
C ASP A 34 1.26 6.11 -6.02
N ALA A 35 0.99 5.08 -6.82
CA ALA A 35 0.38 5.23 -8.13
C ALA A 35 -1.05 5.80 -8.06
N LEU A 36 -1.86 5.40 -7.06
CA LEU A 36 -3.17 6.00 -6.79
C LEU A 36 -3.05 7.47 -6.38
N CYS A 37 -2.07 7.82 -5.54
CA CYS A 37 -1.85 9.22 -5.15
C CYS A 37 -1.52 10.11 -6.35
N ALA A 38 -0.77 9.58 -7.32
CA ALA A 38 -0.36 10.29 -8.52
C ALA A 38 -1.47 10.39 -9.59
N ASP A 39 -2.61 9.71 -9.42
CA ASP A 39 -3.74 9.79 -10.34
C ASP A 39 -4.55 11.09 -10.11
N ASP A 40 -4.72 11.90 -11.16
CA ASP A 40 -5.46 13.17 -11.11
C ASP A 40 -6.97 12.98 -10.85
N GLY A 41 -7.49 11.78 -11.06
CA GLY A 41 -8.88 11.41 -10.80
C GLY A 41 -9.16 11.03 -9.34
N VAL A 42 -8.13 10.98 -8.50
CA VAL A 42 -8.26 10.69 -7.06
C VAL A 42 -8.48 11.99 -6.28
N ASP A 43 -9.53 11.98 -5.46
CA ASP A 43 -9.85 13.11 -4.59
C ASP A 43 -8.80 13.31 -3.48
N GLY A 44 -8.82 14.48 -2.84
CA GLY A 44 -7.83 14.83 -1.81
C GLY A 44 -7.90 13.95 -0.56
N GLU A 45 -9.08 13.43 -0.20
CA GLU A 45 -9.25 12.58 0.98
C GLU A 45 -8.67 11.19 0.75
N LEU A 46 -8.94 10.61 -0.42
CA LEU A 46 -8.41 9.33 -0.85
C LEU A 46 -6.89 9.42 -1.06
N ARG A 47 -6.38 10.52 -1.65
CA ARG A 47 -4.93 10.76 -1.74
C ARG A 47 -4.28 10.79 -0.36
N ALA A 48 -4.83 11.56 0.58
CA ALA A 48 -4.32 11.63 1.95
C ALA A 48 -4.41 10.27 2.67
N LEU A 49 -5.45 9.47 2.41
CA LEU A 49 -5.56 8.11 2.93
C LEU A 49 -4.46 7.21 2.38
N CYS A 50 -4.22 7.24 1.06
CA CYS A 50 -3.20 6.43 0.41
C CYS A 50 -1.79 6.78 0.90
N GLU A 51 -1.45 8.06 1.05
CA GLU A 51 -0.18 8.52 1.61
C GLU A 51 0.03 8.07 3.06
N ARG A 52 -1.01 8.15 3.91
CA ARG A 52 -0.91 7.65 5.30
C ARG A 52 -0.74 6.13 5.32
N ALA A 53 -1.43 5.42 4.45
CA ALA A 53 -1.35 3.97 4.35
C ALA A 53 0.03 3.52 3.90
N SER A 54 0.61 4.14 2.86
CA SER A 54 1.95 3.80 2.35
C SER A 54 3.00 3.99 3.44
N ARG A 55 3.04 5.17 4.10
CA ARG A 55 3.96 5.45 5.21
C ARG A 55 3.84 4.45 6.36
N ARG A 56 2.61 4.05 6.72
CA ARG A 56 2.39 3.10 7.81
C ARG A 56 2.88 1.69 7.45
N LEU A 57 2.73 1.28 6.19
CA LEU A 57 3.29 0.01 5.70
C LEU A 57 4.82 0.05 5.69
N GLU A 58 5.43 1.14 5.24
CA GLU A 58 6.89 1.32 5.24
C GLU A 58 7.46 1.18 6.65
N GLN A 59 6.89 1.90 7.62
CA GLN A 59 7.30 1.83 9.03
C GLN A 59 7.19 0.40 9.58
N ARG A 60 6.12 -0.33 9.24
CA ARG A 60 5.98 -1.74 9.65
C ARG A 60 7.08 -2.61 9.05
N LEU A 61 7.45 -2.40 7.80
CA LEU A 61 8.52 -3.14 7.13
C LEU A 61 9.90 -2.84 7.72
N GLU A 62 10.16 -1.59 8.11
CA GLU A 62 11.39 -1.16 8.78
C GLU A 62 11.53 -1.78 10.17
N VAL A 63 10.48 -1.72 11.00
CA VAL A 63 10.46 -2.36 12.33
C VAL A 63 10.72 -3.85 12.22
N GLN A 64 10.11 -4.52 11.22
CA GLN A 64 10.37 -5.93 10.98
C GLN A 64 11.80 -6.21 10.48
N HIS A 65 12.50 -5.25 9.88
CA HIS A 65 13.89 -5.41 9.44
C HIS A 65 14.90 -5.29 10.59
N ALA A 66 14.56 -4.51 11.62
CA ALA A 66 15.41 -4.31 12.79
C ALA A 66 15.50 -5.52 13.73
N CYS A 67 14.58 -6.49 13.62
CA CYS A 67 14.64 -7.77 14.32
C CYS A 67 14.93 -8.92 13.34
N PRO A 68 16.20 -9.25 13.06
CA PRO A 68 16.54 -10.56 12.53
C PRO A 68 16.40 -11.55 13.70
N ALA A 69 15.33 -12.35 13.69
CA ALA A 69 15.20 -13.49 14.58
C ALA A 69 16.25 -14.57 14.25
#